data_AF-A0A498FDC7-F1
#
_entry.id   AF-A0A498FDC7-F1
#
_cell.length_a   1.000
_cell.length_b   1.000
_cell.length_c   1.000
_cell.angle_alpha   90.00
_cell.angle_beta   90.00
_cell.angle_gamma   90.00
#
_symmetry.space_group_name_H-M   'P 1'
#
loop_
_entity.id
_entity.type
_entity.pdbx_description
1 polymer ?
#
loop_
_entity_poly.entity_id
_entity_poly.type
_entity_poly.pdbx_seq_one_letter_code
_entity_poly.pdbx_strand_id
1 'polypeptide(L)'
;IEGNYLGTNDAEYERMLNHGITYPNGLESWTRRKPLLVCNIDELSNFITVPSIDSLPKASRGGTGGMPTAQSPLTSPNEEVFKEFSKGMTIGHAVTALRDHSDKPDDISTIETKNEWWNHLSQRDALSLSADHLTQHYIRAATTGSGKTVATINDMLTTHNDLEGPTILIDPKDGEMCENYLRCHRTLFGNVDDIEYIQIPEADGMVPGMPFFDLRPLTEGAGRARETAKQDIIDHYFQLLRFVLGKKTVEQAFVANEILTNLIKALFDSEHGKDYFSIGELMEAAQKFQKFGKQVEDLDKDYETVLKAIPRTVDTQVTSILESHLEKDARQFMNTTDAVLN
;
A
#
# COMPACT_ATOMS: atom_id res chain seq x y z
N ILE A 1 15.77 -8.12 24.28
CA ILE A 1 14.90 -9.11 24.94
C ILE A 1 15.59 -10.46 24.79
N GLU A 2 16.02 -11.09 25.89
CA GLU A 2 16.63 -12.41 25.82
C GLU A 2 15.59 -13.43 25.32
N GLY A 3 15.91 -14.18 24.27
CA GLY A 3 15.00 -15.08 23.54
C GLY A 3 14.44 -16.26 24.33
N ASN A 4 14.72 -16.34 25.63
CA ASN A 4 14.29 -17.42 26.52
C ASN A 4 12.79 -17.40 26.85
N TYR A 5 12.05 -16.33 26.50
CA TYR A 5 10.62 -16.22 26.80
C TYR A 5 9.72 -17.05 25.87
N LEU A 6 10.16 -17.35 24.65
CA LEU A 6 9.33 -18.06 23.67
C LEU A 6 9.42 -19.58 23.76
N GLY A 7 10.35 -20.11 24.57
CA GLY A 7 10.68 -21.53 24.59
C GLY A 7 11.29 -22.00 23.26
N THR A 8 12.01 -23.11 23.29
CA THR A 8 12.49 -23.77 22.08
C THR A 8 11.41 -24.73 21.58
N ASN A 9 10.74 -24.38 20.49
CA ASN A 9 9.77 -25.24 19.83
C ASN A 9 10.40 -25.84 18.57
N ASP A 10 11.09 -26.98 18.73
CA ASP A 10 11.83 -27.65 17.66
C ASP A 10 10.93 -27.99 16.47
N ALA A 11 9.63 -28.24 16.69
CA ALA A 11 8.66 -28.48 15.63
C ALA A 11 8.32 -27.22 14.82
N GLU A 12 8.34 -26.05 15.45
CA GLU A 12 8.12 -24.75 14.78
C GLU A 12 9.37 -24.32 14.02
N TYR A 13 10.55 -24.62 14.56
CA TYR A 13 11.84 -24.44 13.89
C TYR A 13 11.99 -25.39 12.68
N GLU A 14 11.62 -26.66 12.81
CA GLU A 14 11.51 -27.61 11.68
C GLU A 14 10.51 -27.11 10.62
N ARG A 15 9.37 -26.54 11.04
CA ARG A 15 8.41 -25.91 10.12
C ARG A 15 8.96 -24.64 9.46
N MET A 16 9.79 -23.85 10.15
CA MET A 16 10.48 -22.69 9.57
C MET A 16 11.45 -23.14 8.47
N LEU A 17 12.29 -24.14 8.77
CA LEU A 17 13.27 -24.69 7.84
C LEU A 17 12.60 -25.30 6.59
N ASN A 18 11.39 -25.84 6.76
CA ASN A 18 10.57 -26.39 5.68
C ASN A 18 9.53 -25.40 5.09
N HIS A 19 9.66 -24.09 5.35
CA HIS A 19 8.77 -23.02 4.86
C HIS A 19 7.26 -23.17 5.18
N GLY A 20 6.92 -23.95 6.21
CA GLY A 20 5.55 -24.30 6.62
C GLY A 20 4.87 -23.35 7.62
N ILE A 21 5.48 -22.22 7.96
CA ILE A 21 4.93 -21.22 8.90
C ILE A 21 3.85 -20.33 8.25
N THR A 22 3.78 -20.30 6.91
CA THR A 22 3.02 -19.29 6.16
C THR A 22 1.52 -19.55 5.97
N TYR A 23 0.94 -20.60 6.56
CA TYR A 23 -0.48 -20.90 6.40
C TYR A 23 -1.22 -20.95 7.74
N PRO A 24 -2.17 -20.03 8.00
CA PRO A 24 -3.13 -20.21 9.07
C PRO A 24 -4.09 -21.34 8.70
N ASN A 25 -4.37 -22.24 9.65
CA ASN A 25 -5.43 -23.24 9.48
C ASN A 25 -6.77 -22.51 9.33
N GLY A 26 -7.66 -23.02 8.45
CA GLY A 26 -8.83 -22.31 7.92
C GLY A 26 -9.85 -21.75 8.91
N LEU A 27 -9.74 -22.06 10.21
CA LEU A 27 -10.56 -21.47 11.28
C LEU A 27 -9.90 -20.26 11.97
N GLU A 28 -8.56 -20.13 11.96
CA GLU A 28 -7.85 -19.02 12.64
C GLU A 28 -7.85 -17.71 11.81
N SER A 29 -8.01 -17.79 10.49
CA SER A 29 -8.07 -16.63 9.59
C SER A 29 -9.24 -15.68 9.91
N TRP A 30 -10.33 -16.21 10.47
CA TRP A 30 -11.55 -15.44 10.76
C TRP A 30 -11.52 -14.66 12.07
N THR A 31 -10.56 -14.93 12.96
CA THR A 31 -10.52 -14.29 14.28
C THR A 31 -9.14 -13.69 14.54
N ARG A 32 -8.99 -12.41 14.19
CA ARG A 32 -7.91 -11.50 14.59
C ARG A 32 -6.51 -11.83 14.05
N ARG A 33 -6.12 -11.16 12.95
CA ARG A 33 -4.72 -10.79 12.76
C ARG A 33 -4.40 -9.61 13.69
N LYS A 34 -3.80 -9.88 14.84
CA LYS A 34 -3.12 -8.82 15.61
C LYS A 34 -1.95 -8.33 14.73
N PRO A 35 -1.74 -7.02 14.54
CA PRO A 35 -0.49 -6.56 13.96
C PRO A 35 0.63 -6.96 14.92
N LEU A 36 1.54 -7.80 14.45
CA LEU A 36 2.80 -8.11 15.13
C LEU A 36 3.85 -7.17 14.56
N LEU A 37 4.38 -6.31 15.40
CA LEU A 37 5.51 -5.46 15.05
C LEU A 37 6.78 -6.29 15.26
N VAL A 38 7.59 -6.46 14.21
CA VAL A 38 8.89 -7.13 14.27
C VAL A 38 9.94 -6.12 13.83
N CYS A 39 10.81 -5.75 14.74
CA CYS A 39 11.88 -4.78 14.51
C CYS A 39 13.11 -5.16 15.34
N ASN A 40 14.29 -4.83 14.84
CA ASN A 40 15.53 -5.00 15.60
C ASN A 40 15.66 -3.91 16.69
N ILE A 41 16.69 -4.01 17.54
CA ILE A 41 16.90 -3.08 18.67
C ILE A 41 17.11 -1.63 18.20
N ASP A 42 17.79 -1.43 17.08
CA ASP A 42 18.07 -0.10 16.54
C ASP A 42 16.78 0.54 15.97
N GLU A 43 15.94 -0.23 15.30
CA GLU A 43 14.61 0.19 14.83
C GLU A 43 13.62 0.45 15.99
N LEU A 44 13.69 -0.35 17.06
CA LEU A 44 12.85 -0.19 18.26
C LEU A 44 13.22 1.06 19.05
N SER A 45 14.48 1.52 18.98
CA SER A 45 14.93 2.72 19.69
C SER A 45 14.26 4.02 19.19
N ASN A 46 13.71 3.99 17.97
CA ASN A 46 12.93 5.08 17.38
C ASN A 46 11.42 4.96 17.65
N PHE A 47 10.97 3.91 18.36
CA PHE A 47 9.57 3.73 18.76
C PHE A 47 9.29 4.39 20.10
N ILE A 48 8.42 5.41 20.09
CA ILE A 48 7.81 5.93 21.32
C ILE A 48 6.47 5.20 21.50
N THR A 49 6.32 4.44 22.59
CA THR A 49 5.05 3.78 22.93
C THR A 49 4.27 4.63 23.93
N VAL A 50 2.98 4.84 23.67
CA VAL A 50 2.03 5.38 24.66
C VAL A 50 1.14 4.21 25.10
N PRO A 51 1.09 3.86 26.40
CA PRO A 51 0.44 2.62 26.84
C PRO A 51 -1.08 2.67 26.68
N SER A 52 -1.66 1.51 26.32
CA SER A 52 -3.10 1.29 26.23
C SER A 52 -3.73 1.08 27.62
N ILE A 53 -4.93 1.63 27.82
CA ILE A 53 -5.80 1.50 29.01
C ILE A 53 -5.91 0.06 29.53
N ASP A 54 -5.91 -0.94 28.65
CA ASP A 54 -6.14 -2.34 29.01
C ASP A 54 -4.99 -2.99 29.76
N SER A 55 -3.80 -2.36 29.75
CA SER A 55 -2.58 -2.85 30.39
C SER A 55 -2.41 -2.40 31.85
N LEU A 56 -3.38 -1.65 32.39
CA LEU A 56 -3.36 -1.17 33.77
C LEU A 56 -3.97 -2.19 34.75
N PRO A 57 -3.45 -2.31 36.00
CA PRO A 57 -3.96 -3.24 37.02
C PRO A 57 -5.45 -3.06 37.34
N LYS A 58 -6.10 -4.09 37.91
CA LYS A 58 -7.56 -4.14 38.14
C LYS A 58 -8.13 -3.00 39.01
N ALA A 59 -7.31 -2.40 39.88
CA ALA A 59 -7.66 -1.20 40.64
C ALA A 59 -7.79 0.07 39.75
N SER A 60 -7.16 0.07 38.57
CA SER A 60 -7.17 1.16 37.60
C SER A 60 -8.30 1.03 36.57
N ARG A 61 -8.93 -0.15 36.40
CA ARG A 61 -10.13 -0.33 35.54
C ARG A 61 -11.40 0.26 36.17
N GLY A 62 -11.46 0.37 37.49
CA GLY A 62 -12.56 1.03 38.19
C GLY A 62 -12.55 2.56 38.05
N GLY A 63 -11.47 3.13 37.51
CA GLY A 63 -11.29 4.57 37.30
C GLY A 63 -11.40 5.03 35.85
N THR A 64 -11.70 4.14 34.89
CA THR A 64 -11.79 4.53 33.45
C THR A 64 -13.20 4.91 33.00
N GLY A 65 -14.20 4.77 33.89
CA GLY A 65 -15.56 5.32 33.70
C GLY A 65 -15.81 6.65 34.44
N GLY A 66 -14.83 7.15 35.19
CA GLY A 66 -14.89 8.46 35.83
C GLY A 66 -13.65 9.25 35.44
N MET A 67 -13.78 10.54 35.13
CA MET A 67 -12.62 11.38 34.83
C MET A 67 -11.56 11.23 35.94
N PRO A 68 -10.34 10.71 35.66
CA PRO A 68 -9.36 10.46 36.70
C PRO A 68 -8.70 11.77 37.11
N THR A 69 -9.06 12.29 38.27
CA THR A 69 -8.41 13.44 38.96
C THR A 69 -6.99 13.13 39.48
N ALA A 70 -6.30 12.15 38.90
CA ALA A 70 -5.01 11.67 39.38
C ALA A 70 -4.07 11.27 38.22
N GLN A 71 -3.90 12.16 37.24
CA GLN A 71 -2.61 12.25 36.58
C GLN A 71 -1.77 13.21 37.45
N SER A 72 -0.69 12.73 38.07
CA SER A 72 0.41 13.64 38.42
C SER A 72 0.97 14.07 37.07
N PRO A 73 0.60 15.25 36.58
CA PRO A 73 0.73 15.45 35.18
C PRO A 73 2.19 15.80 34.90
N LEU A 74 2.68 15.40 33.72
CA LEU A 74 4.05 15.69 33.35
C LEU A 74 4.25 17.20 33.38
N THR A 75 5.34 17.66 34.01
CA THR A 75 5.75 19.07 33.92
C THR A 75 5.77 19.43 32.45
N SER A 76 5.15 20.55 32.09
CA SER A 76 5.06 21.01 30.71
C SER A 76 6.44 20.87 30.04
N PRO A 77 6.52 20.16 28.90
CA PRO A 77 7.78 20.02 28.16
C PRO A 77 8.44 21.39 27.93
N ASN A 78 9.76 21.40 27.78
CA ASN A 78 10.54 22.62 27.50
C ASN A 78 9.89 23.42 26.35
N GLU A 79 9.59 24.70 26.58
CA GLU A 79 8.93 25.58 25.60
C GLU A 79 9.70 25.69 24.28
N GLU A 80 11.02 25.54 24.32
CA GLU A 80 11.85 25.52 23.10
C GLU A 80 11.53 24.31 22.23
N VAL A 81 11.27 23.14 22.84
CA VAL A 81 10.89 21.92 22.12
C VAL A 81 9.48 22.06 21.55
N PHE A 82 8.54 22.66 22.29
CA PHE A 82 7.19 22.90 21.75
C PHE A 82 7.16 23.83 20.54
N LYS A 83 8.06 24.83 20.49
CA LYS A 83 8.13 25.75 19.35
C LYS A 83 8.45 25.01 18.06
N GLU A 84 9.25 23.95 18.11
CA GLU A 84 9.55 23.11 16.94
C GLU A 84 8.31 22.38 16.40
N PHE A 85 7.32 22.12 17.26
CA PHE A 85 6.07 21.44 16.91
C PHE A 85 4.85 22.38 16.88
N SER A 86 5.04 23.63 16.48
CA SER A 86 3.98 24.66 16.57
C SER A 86 3.24 24.94 15.26
N LYS A 87 3.73 24.42 14.12
CA LYS A 87 3.17 24.70 12.78
C LYS A 87 3.15 23.45 11.89
N GLY A 88 2.07 23.24 11.13
CA GLY A 88 1.94 22.13 10.19
C GLY A 88 0.75 21.22 10.53
N MET A 89 0.91 19.92 10.31
CA MET A 89 -0.13 18.92 10.59
C MET A 89 -0.33 18.74 12.11
N THR A 90 -1.45 19.19 12.67
CA THR A 90 -1.75 19.08 14.10
C THR A 90 -2.18 17.65 14.46
N ILE A 91 -1.35 16.94 15.24
CA ILE A 91 -1.58 15.54 15.62
C ILE A 91 -2.30 15.35 16.96
N GLY A 92 -2.59 16.45 17.66
CA GLY A 92 -3.31 16.47 18.93
C GLY A 92 -2.69 17.46 19.91
N HIS A 93 -2.99 17.28 21.20
CA HIS A 93 -2.54 18.16 22.27
C HIS A 93 -1.65 17.41 23.26
N ALA A 94 -0.62 18.09 23.77
CA ALA A 94 0.22 17.55 24.83
C ALA A 94 -0.56 17.45 26.15
N VAL A 95 -0.42 16.30 26.82
CA VAL A 95 -0.97 16.10 28.17
C VAL A 95 -0.02 16.75 29.18
N THR A 96 -0.39 17.90 29.75
CA THR A 96 0.45 18.69 30.68
C THR A 96 -0.21 18.92 32.03
N ALA A 97 0.58 19.37 33.01
CA ALA A 97 0.12 19.60 34.38
C ALA A 97 -0.80 20.76 34.64
N LEU A 98 -0.98 21.60 33.65
CA LEU A 98 -1.88 22.73 33.72
C LEU A 98 -3.32 22.38 33.30
N ARG A 99 -3.60 21.13 32.93
CA ARG A 99 -4.98 20.65 32.78
C ARG A 99 -5.63 20.51 34.15
N ASP A 100 -6.05 21.64 34.69
CA ASP A 100 -7.16 21.66 35.61
C ASP A 100 -8.35 21.12 34.80
N HIS A 101 -8.83 19.93 35.13
CA HIS A 101 -9.97 19.27 34.45
C HIS A 101 -11.31 20.02 34.69
N SER A 102 -11.27 21.33 34.97
CA SER A 102 -12.40 22.17 35.32
C SER A 102 -13.16 22.69 34.10
N ASP A 103 -12.50 22.79 32.95
CA ASP A 103 -13.18 23.02 31.67
C ASP A 103 -13.54 21.67 31.07
N LYS A 104 -14.84 21.49 30.81
CA LYS A 104 -15.39 20.31 30.14
C LYS A 104 -14.57 20.03 28.88
N PRO A 105 -14.42 18.76 28.45
CA PRO A 105 -13.92 18.54 27.10
C PRO A 105 -14.86 19.31 26.16
N ASP A 106 -14.33 20.35 25.53
CA ASP A 106 -14.99 21.02 24.41
C ASP A 106 -15.14 19.93 23.37
N ASP A 107 -16.32 19.30 23.36
CA ASP A 107 -16.62 18.30 22.38
C ASP A 107 -16.62 19.05 21.04
N ILE A 108 -15.85 18.56 20.05
CA ILE A 108 -15.83 19.18 18.72
C ILE A 108 -17.26 19.32 18.17
N SER A 109 -18.19 18.47 18.63
CA SER A 109 -19.62 18.54 18.34
C SER A 109 -20.33 19.83 18.80
N THR A 110 -19.77 20.57 19.76
CA THR A 110 -20.34 21.84 20.29
C THR A 110 -19.79 23.09 19.61
N ILE A 111 -18.89 22.94 18.64
CA ILE A 111 -18.31 24.06 17.88
C ILE A 111 -19.34 24.54 16.85
N GLU A 112 -19.89 25.73 17.05
CA GLU A 112 -20.93 26.29 16.17
C GLU A 112 -20.34 27.11 15.02
N THR A 113 -19.08 27.56 15.14
CA THR A 113 -18.44 28.44 14.15
C THR A 113 -17.06 27.97 13.70
N LYS A 114 -16.69 28.32 12.46
CA LYS A 114 -15.35 28.07 11.88
C LYS A 114 -14.22 28.63 12.76
N ASN A 115 -14.41 29.80 13.36
CA ASN A 115 -13.39 30.47 14.18
C ASN A 115 -13.13 29.72 15.49
N GLU A 116 -14.16 29.13 16.08
CA GLU A 116 -14.03 28.30 17.29
C GLU A 116 -13.24 27.01 17.01
N TRP A 117 -13.38 26.41 15.82
CA TRP A 117 -12.59 25.26 15.41
C TRP A 117 -11.09 25.57 15.31
N TRP A 118 -10.73 26.69 14.66
CA TRP A 118 -9.33 27.13 14.60
C TRP A 118 -8.76 27.45 15.98
N ASN A 119 -9.55 28.09 16.84
CA ASN A 119 -9.14 28.39 18.21
C ASN A 119 -8.87 27.11 19.03
N HIS A 120 -9.67 26.06 18.81
CA HIS A 120 -9.46 24.77 19.45
C HIS A 120 -8.15 24.11 18.98
N LEU A 121 -7.80 24.22 17.71
CA LEU A 121 -6.55 23.65 17.18
C LEU A 121 -5.31 24.50 17.46
N SER A 122 -5.46 25.82 17.61
CA SER A 122 -4.36 26.73 17.93
C SER A 122 -4.12 26.88 19.43
N GLN A 123 -4.65 25.98 20.27
CA GLN A 123 -4.38 26.00 21.70
C GLN A 123 -2.88 25.83 21.95
N ARG A 124 -2.39 26.46 23.03
CA ARG A 124 -0.95 26.53 23.36
C ARG A 124 -0.26 25.16 23.44
N ASP A 125 -1.02 24.10 23.73
CA ASP A 125 -0.54 22.73 23.89
C ASP A 125 -0.70 21.87 22.62
N ALA A 126 -1.16 22.44 21.50
CA ALA A 126 -1.26 21.73 20.23
C ALA A 126 0.14 21.34 19.71
N LEU A 127 0.24 20.10 19.25
CA LEU A 127 1.43 19.53 18.63
C LEU A 127 1.21 19.38 17.14
N SER A 128 2.03 20.05 16.35
CA SER A 128 1.97 20.08 14.90
C SER A 128 3.28 19.65 14.28
N LEU A 129 3.20 18.80 13.26
CA LEU A 129 4.34 18.29 12.52
C LEU A 129 4.56 19.14 11.27
N SER A 130 5.75 19.73 11.15
CA SER A 130 6.19 20.42 9.94
C SER A 130 6.40 19.44 8.78
N ALA A 131 6.56 19.97 7.56
CA ALA A 131 6.89 19.16 6.39
C ALA A 131 8.16 18.29 6.60
N ASP A 132 9.18 18.83 7.28
CA ASP A 132 10.41 18.10 7.57
C ASP A 132 10.15 16.89 8.48
N HIS A 133 9.28 17.02 9.48
CA HIS A 133 8.87 15.91 10.34
C HIS A 133 8.09 14.83 9.56
N LEU A 134 7.27 15.24 8.59
CA LEU A 134 6.46 14.34 7.75
C LEU A 134 7.26 13.58 6.69
N THR A 135 8.57 13.82 6.58
CA THR A 135 9.48 12.92 5.86
C THR A 135 9.62 11.56 6.56
N GLN A 136 9.29 11.50 7.85
CA GLN A 136 9.21 10.27 8.63
C GLN A 136 7.77 9.76 8.71
N HIS A 137 7.58 8.45 8.58
CA HIS A 137 6.26 7.85 8.73
C HIS A 137 5.82 7.83 10.20
N TYR A 138 4.56 8.16 10.47
CA TYR A 138 3.95 8.03 11.80
C TYR A 138 2.75 7.07 11.75
N ILE A 139 2.43 6.46 12.89
CA ILE A 139 1.31 5.52 13.03
C ILE A 139 0.43 5.93 14.21
N ARG A 140 -0.87 6.10 13.96
CA ARG A 140 -1.89 6.31 14.99
C ARG A 140 -2.64 5.00 15.28
N ALA A 141 -2.32 4.36 16.40
CA ALA A 141 -2.97 3.12 16.83
C ALA A 141 -4.06 3.38 17.88
N ALA A 142 -5.31 3.06 17.56
CA ALA A 142 -6.44 3.24 18.47
C ALA A 142 -7.57 2.23 18.20
N THR A 143 -8.29 1.85 19.26
CA THR A 143 -9.51 1.02 19.21
C THR A 143 -10.68 1.74 18.53
N THR A 144 -11.70 1.00 18.10
CA THR A 144 -12.94 1.58 17.56
C THR A 144 -13.65 2.42 18.62
N GLY A 145 -14.17 3.59 18.24
CA GLY A 145 -14.82 4.53 19.16
C GLY A 145 -13.88 5.55 19.81
N SER A 146 -12.56 5.33 19.74
CA SER A 146 -11.55 6.20 20.37
C SER A 146 -11.18 7.45 19.54
N GLY A 147 -12.06 7.89 18.63
CA GLY A 147 -11.86 9.12 17.86
C GLY A 147 -10.83 9.09 16.72
N LYS A 148 -10.34 7.91 16.29
CA LYS A 148 -9.34 7.81 15.20
C LYS A 148 -9.74 8.58 13.94
N THR A 149 -10.99 8.41 13.49
CA THR A 149 -11.51 9.08 12.28
C THR A 149 -11.49 10.60 12.42
N VAL A 150 -11.93 11.12 13.57
CA VAL A 150 -11.92 12.56 13.85
C VAL A 150 -10.49 13.09 13.88
N ALA A 151 -9.57 12.38 14.53
CA ALA A 151 -8.16 12.76 14.57
C ALA A 151 -7.54 12.79 13.17
N THR A 152 -7.78 11.77 12.33
CA THR A 152 -7.28 11.75 10.94
C THR A 152 -7.84 12.89 10.09
N ILE A 153 -9.13 13.22 10.24
CA ILE A 153 -9.72 14.37 9.54
C ILE A 153 -9.06 15.68 9.98
N ASN A 154 -8.81 15.86 11.29
CA ASN A 154 -8.11 17.04 11.80
C ASN A 154 -6.66 17.12 11.31
N ASP A 155 -5.93 16.00 11.31
CA ASP A 155 -4.57 15.90 10.75
C ASP A 155 -4.59 16.41 9.29
N MET A 156 -5.53 15.94 8.46
CA MET A 156 -5.63 16.36 7.06
C MET A 156 -6.02 17.82 6.86
N LEU A 157 -7.01 18.32 7.59
CA LEU A 157 -7.47 19.72 7.44
C LEU A 157 -6.40 20.72 7.85
N THR A 158 -5.62 20.42 8.89
CA THR A 158 -4.49 21.25 9.33
C THR A 158 -3.31 21.14 8.37
N THR A 159 -3.05 19.93 7.83
CA THR A 159 -2.09 19.74 6.74
C THR A 159 -2.42 20.62 5.54
N HIS A 160 -3.66 20.59 5.06
CA HIS A 160 -4.11 21.38 3.92
C HIS A 160 -3.96 22.90 4.17
N ASN A 161 -4.20 23.34 5.40
CA ASN A 161 -4.10 24.76 5.75
C ASN A 161 -2.66 25.26 5.88
N ASP A 162 -1.78 24.46 6.48
CA ASP A 162 -0.45 24.92 6.90
C ASP A 162 0.69 24.48 5.99
N LEU A 163 0.49 23.41 5.20
CA LEU A 163 1.52 22.78 4.38
C LEU A 163 1.13 22.80 2.90
N GLU A 164 2.14 22.79 2.05
CA GLU A 164 1.97 22.71 0.60
C GLU A 164 2.14 21.26 0.12
N GLY A 165 1.39 20.89 -0.91
CA GLY A 165 1.48 19.59 -1.57
C GLY A 165 0.21 18.74 -1.46
N PRO A 166 0.12 17.66 -2.26
CA PRO A 166 -1.04 16.79 -2.26
C PRO A 166 -1.14 15.98 -0.96
N THR A 167 -2.33 15.93 -0.38
CA THR A 167 -2.66 15.05 0.74
C THR A 167 -3.63 13.97 0.26
N ILE A 168 -3.32 12.69 0.47
CA ILE A 168 -4.11 11.57 -0.02
C ILE A 168 -4.78 10.86 1.15
N LEU A 169 -6.11 10.77 1.12
CA LEU A 169 -6.90 9.97 2.06
C LEU A 169 -7.29 8.64 1.42
N ILE A 170 -6.95 7.54 2.09
CA ILE A 170 -7.39 6.21 1.70
C ILE A 170 -8.28 5.67 2.81
N ASP A 171 -9.58 5.56 2.55
CA ASP A 171 -10.52 4.85 3.42
C ASP A 171 -10.79 3.45 2.86
N PRO A 172 -10.22 2.38 3.44
CA PRO A 172 -10.45 1.01 2.99
C PRO A 172 -11.80 0.45 3.44
N LYS A 173 -12.61 1.23 4.15
CA LYS A 173 -13.94 0.84 4.62
C LYS A 173 -14.99 1.50 3.74
N ASP A 174 -16.17 0.87 3.64
CA ASP A 174 -17.43 1.53 3.24
C ASP A 174 -17.88 2.55 4.33
N GLY A 175 -16.93 3.33 4.83
CA GLY A 175 -17.11 4.32 5.87
C GLY A 175 -17.40 5.68 5.29
N GLU A 176 -17.92 6.55 6.14
CA GLU A 176 -18.24 7.93 5.78
C GLU A 176 -17.02 8.87 5.88
N MET A 177 -15.79 8.36 6.04
CA MET A 177 -14.64 9.22 6.38
C MET A 177 -14.32 10.20 5.25
N CYS A 178 -14.27 9.72 4.00
CA CYS A 178 -14.02 10.60 2.85
C CYS A 178 -15.13 11.64 2.70
N GLU A 179 -16.40 11.26 2.82
CA GLU A 179 -17.52 12.21 2.78
C GLU A 179 -17.45 13.24 3.91
N ASN A 180 -17.12 12.80 5.13
CA ASN A 180 -16.97 13.68 6.27
C ASN A 180 -15.83 14.67 6.07
N TYR A 181 -14.70 14.21 5.50
CA TYR A 181 -13.62 15.12 5.10
C TYR A 181 -14.10 16.16 4.09
N LEU A 182 -14.82 15.77 3.03
CA LEU A 182 -15.36 16.71 2.03
C LEU A 182 -16.29 17.75 2.66
N ARG A 183 -17.16 17.33 3.59
CA ARG A 183 -18.07 18.22 4.33
C ARG A 183 -17.29 19.21 5.19
N CYS A 184 -16.29 18.74 5.94
CA CYS A 184 -15.44 19.60 6.76
C CYS A 184 -14.61 20.56 5.90
N HIS A 185 -13.98 20.07 4.84
CA HIS A 185 -13.20 20.87 3.90
C HIS A 185 -14.03 21.99 3.29
N ARG A 186 -15.22 21.66 2.75
CA ARG A 186 -16.14 22.66 2.21
C ARG A 186 -16.52 23.71 3.25
N THR A 187 -16.75 23.30 4.49
CA THR A 187 -17.14 24.22 5.57
C THR A 187 -15.98 25.15 5.95
N LEU A 188 -14.75 24.63 5.97
CA LEU A 188 -13.57 25.39 6.38
C LEU A 188 -12.97 26.22 5.25
N PHE A 189 -12.96 25.74 4.01
CA PHE A 189 -12.27 26.38 2.88
C PHE A 189 -13.22 26.93 1.81
N GLY A 190 -14.53 26.62 1.92
CA GLY A 190 -15.60 27.22 1.12
C GLY A 190 -16.04 26.40 -0.10
N ASN A 191 -15.18 25.53 -0.62
CA ASN A 191 -15.48 24.63 -1.74
C ASN A 191 -14.65 23.32 -1.64
N VAL A 192 -14.74 22.51 -2.69
CA VAL A 192 -13.99 21.25 -2.86
C VAL A 192 -13.36 21.19 -4.25
N ASP A 193 -13.12 22.36 -4.87
CA ASP A 193 -12.68 22.45 -6.27
C ASP A 193 -11.24 21.93 -6.46
N ASP A 194 -10.51 21.84 -5.35
CA ASP A 194 -9.15 21.35 -5.23
C ASP A 194 -9.07 19.89 -4.73
N ILE A 195 -10.21 19.19 -4.65
CA ILE A 195 -10.28 17.80 -4.18
C ILE A 195 -10.76 16.88 -5.30
N GLU A 196 -10.00 15.82 -5.55
CA GLU A 196 -10.44 14.70 -6.37
C GLU A 196 -10.97 13.56 -5.48
N TYR A 197 -12.23 13.20 -5.64
CA TYR A 197 -12.85 12.07 -4.93
C TYR A 197 -13.01 10.87 -5.87
N ILE A 198 -12.23 9.83 -5.61
CA ILE A 198 -12.24 8.59 -6.41
C ILE A 198 -12.82 7.47 -5.55
N GLN A 199 -14.00 6.97 -5.92
CA GLN A 199 -14.57 5.77 -5.33
C GLN A 199 -14.04 4.53 -6.06
N ILE A 200 -13.55 3.54 -5.32
CA ILE A 200 -12.99 2.30 -5.89
C ILE A 200 -13.65 1.08 -5.23
N PRO A 201 -14.43 0.27 -5.96
CA PRO A 201 -14.90 0.51 -7.33
C PRO A 201 -15.87 1.70 -7.40
N GLU A 202 -15.98 2.31 -8.56
CA GLU A 202 -17.00 3.31 -8.89
C GLU A 202 -18.40 2.73 -8.68
N ALA A 203 -19.42 3.61 -8.66
CA ALA A 203 -20.80 3.21 -8.37
C ALA A 203 -21.38 2.18 -9.35
N ASP A 204 -20.85 2.10 -10.57
CA ASP A 204 -21.20 1.11 -11.58
C ASP A 204 -20.39 -0.19 -11.49
N GLY A 205 -19.53 -0.31 -10.47
CA GLY A 205 -18.65 -1.45 -10.25
C GLY A 205 -17.34 -1.40 -11.05
N MET A 206 -17.09 -0.33 -11.83
CA MET A 206 -15.85 -0.17 -12.55
C MET A 206 -14.71 0.21 -11.61
N VAL A 207 -13.50 -0.24 -11.91
CA VAL A 207 -12.30 0.21 -11.21
C VAL A 207 -11.62 1.21 -12.13
N PRO A 208 -11.17 2.38 -11.63
CA PRO A 208 -10.39 3.32 -12.44
C PRO A 208 -9.27 2.58 -13.15
N GLY A 209 -9.23 2.70 -14.48
CA GLY A 209 -8.28 1.98 -15.31
C GLY A 209 -6.86 2.47 -15.08
N MET A 210 -6.19 1.95 -14.06
CA MET A 210 -4.77 2.18 -13.85
C MET A 210 -3.99 1.32 -14.85
N PRO A 211 -3.26 1.92 -15.80
CA PRO A 211 -2.52 1.14 -16.79
C PRO A 211 -1.41 0.37 -16.10
N PHE A 212 -1.55 -0.96 -16.06
CA PHE A 212 -0.59 -1.82 -15.37
C PHE A 212 0.74 -1.92 -16.14
N PHE A 213 0.66 -2.10 -17.46
CA PHE A 213 1.84 -2.15 -18.33
C PHE A 213 2.13 -0.75 -18.88
N ASP A 214 2.71 0.11 -18.03
CA ASP A 214 3.11 1.47 -18.40
C ASP A 214 4.46 1.81 -17.75
N LEU A 215 5.47 2.06 -18.58
CA LEU A 215 6.83 2.38 -18.13
C LEU A 215 6.97 3.83 -17.67
N ARG A 216 6.12 4.75 -18.15
CA ARG A 216 6.29 6.19 -17.98
C ARG A 216 6.34 6.63 -16.52
N PRO A 217 5.51 6.11 -15.58
CA PRO A 217 5.63 6.46 -14.17
C PRO A 217 7.00 6.13 -13.57
N LEU A 218 7.62 5.03 -14.01
CA LEU A 218 8.93 4.59 -13.53
C LEU A 218 10.08 5.33 -14.23
N THR A 219 9.96 5.59 -15.52
CA THR A 219 11.02 6.25 -16.30
C THR A 219 10.98 7.76 -16.17
N GLU A 220 9.86 8.40 -16.50
CA GLU A 220 9.70 9.86 -16.49
C GLU A 220 9.47 10.37 -15.05
N GLY A 221 8.66 9.66 -14.27
CA GLY A 221 8.31 10.06 -12.90
C GLY A 221 9.42 9.80 -11.88
N ALA A 222 10.00 8.59 -11.91
CA ALA A 222 11.03 8.17 -10.94
C ALA A 222 12.47 8.16 -11.50
N GLY A 223 12.67 8.54 -12.77
CA GLY A 223 14.00 8.60 -13.39
C GLY A 223 14.69 7.24 -13.56
N ARG A 224 13.95 6.12 -13.52
CA ARG A 224 14.54 4.79 -13.67
C ARG A 224 14.97 4.51 -15.10
N ALA A 225 16.03 3.71 -15.25
CA ALA A 225 16.42 3.18 -16.55
C ALA A 225 15.29 2.29 -17.12
N ARG A 226 15.04 2.41 -18.43
CA ARG A 226 13.95 1.68 -19.12
C ARG A 226 14.00 0.17 -18.86
N GLU A 227 15.18 -0.44 -18.92
CA GLU A 227 15.34 -1.88 -18.70
C GLU A 227 15.01 -2.29 -17.27
N THR A 228 15.36 -1.46 -16.28
CA THR A 228 14.95 -1.67 -14.88
C THR A 228 13.44 -1.54 -14.72
N ALA A 229 12.84 -0.51 -15.33
CA ALA A 229 11.38 -0.31 -15.30
C ALA A 229 10.61 -1.49 -15.94
N LYS A 230 11.10 -2.02 -17.06
CA LYS A 230 10.54 -3.23 -17.70
C LYS A 230 10.56 -4.41 -16.72
N GLN A 231 11.70 -4.65 -16.08
CA GLN A 231 11.83 -5.75 -15.13
C GLN A 231 10.92 -5.57 -13.90
N ASP A 232 10.81 -4.35 -13.38
CA ASP A 232 9.90 -4.03 -12.26
C ASP A 232 8.45 -4.37 -12.60
N ILE A 233 7.97 -4.00 -13.81
CA ILE A 233 6.60 -4.33 -14.27
C ILE A 233 6.41 -5.84 -14.41
N ILE A 234 7.39 -6.54 -14.98
CA ILE A 234 7.35 -8.00 -15.13
C ILE A 234 7.27 -8.67 -13.75
N ASP A 235 8.12 -8.25 -12.82
CA ASP A 235 8.15 -8.82 -11.47
C ASP A 235 6.83 -8.54 -10.73
N HIS A 236 6.29 -7.34 -10.85
CA HIS A 236 4.98 -6.98 -10.29
C HIS A 236 3.86 -7.81 -10.93
N TYR A 237 3.90 -8.04 -12.24
CA TYR A 237 2.91 -8.89 -12.92
C TYR A 237 2.92 -10.31 -12.34
N PHE A 238 4.09 -10.91 -12.17
CA PHE A 238 4.20 -12.24 -11.58
C PHE A 238 3.87 -12.27 -10.09
N GLN A 239 4.07 -11.18 -9.36
CA GLN A 239 3.54 -11.07 -7.99
C GLN A 239 2.01 -11.14 -8.01
N LEU A 240 1.34 -10.40 -8.89
CA LEU A 240 -0.12 -10.47 -9.04
C LEU A 240 -0.59 -11.87 -9.42
N LEU A 241 0.06 -12.53 -10.39
CA LEU A 241 -0.27 -13.92 -10.75
C LEU A 241 -0.13 -14.86 -9.55
N ARG A 242 0.92 -14.71 -8.72
CA ARG A 242 1.10 -15.51 -7.50
C ARG A 242 -0.01 -15.25 -6.47
N PHE A 243 -0.52 -14.02 -6.38
CA PHE A 243 -1.65 -13.69 -5.52
C PHE A 243 -2.96 -14.30 -6.02
N VAL A 244 -3.21 -14.27 -7.33
CA VAL A 244 -4.47 -14.73 -7.94
C VAL A 244 -4.51 -16.26 -8.07
N LEU A 245 -3.48 -16.86 -8.65
CA LEU A 245 -3.44 -18.30 -8.98
C LEU A 245 -2.77 -19.16 -7.89
N GLY A 246 -2.10 -18.52 -6.93
CA GLY A 246 -1.31 -19.17 -5.90
C GLY A 246 0.13 -19.41 -6.33
N LYS A 247 1.06 -19.23 -5.38
CA LYS A 247 2.51 -19.33 -5.58
C LYS A 247 2.95 -20.63 -6.28
N LYS A 248 2.45 -21.78 -5.82
CA LYS A 248 2.84 -23.10 -6.36
C LYS A 248 2.46 -23.26 -7.83
N THR A 249 1.28 -22.81 -8.22
CA THR A 249 0.78 -22.87 -9.60
C THR A 249 1.71 -22.11 -10.54
N VAL A 250 2.05 -20.87 -10.16
CA VAL A 250 2.94 -20.01 -10.96
C VAL A 250 4.35 -20.59 -11.02
N GLU A 251 4.91 -21.07 -9.91
CA GLU A 251 6.28 -21.62 -9.89
C GLU A 251 6.41 -22.91 -10.70
N GLN A 252 5.35 -23.72 -10.79
CA GLN A 252 5.32 -24.94 -11.61
C GLN A 252 5.23 -24.64 -13.12
N ALA A 253 4.68 -23.48 -13.49
CA ALA A 253 4.47 -23.06 -14.88
C ALA A 253 5.70 -22.35 -15.49
N PHE A 254 6.91 -22.85 -15.24
CA PHE A 254 8.17 -22.19 -15.62
C PHE A 254 8.21 -21.72 -17.09
N VAL A 255 7.86 -22.62 -18.02
CA VAL A 255 7.93 -22.33 -19.45
C VAL A 255 6.88 -21.31 -19.89
N ALA A 256 5.68 -21.33 -19.29
CA ALA A 256 4.64 -20.34 -19.56
C ALA A 256 5.06 -18.94 -19.06
N ASN A 257 5.68 -18.87 -17.89
CA ASN A 257 6.21 -17.63 -17.34
C ASN A 257 7.35 -17.06 -18.21
N GLU A 258 8.22 -17.92 -18.75
CA GLU A 258 9.29 -17.51 -19.66
C GLU A 258 8.73 -16.92 -20.96
N ILE A 259 7.71 -17.56 -21.56
CA ILE A 259 7.03 -17.03 -22.74
C ILE A 259 6.37 -15.69 -22.43
N LEU A 260 5.58 -15.59 -21.35
CA LEU A 260 4.93 -14.34 -20.94
C LEU A 260 5.93 -13.22 -20.70
N THR A 261 7.05 -13.50 -20.02
CA THR A 261 8.12 -12.53 -19.78
C THR A 261 8.64 -11.96 -21.09
N ASN A 262 8.94 -12.82 -22.06
CA ASN A 262 9.53 -12.39 -23.32
C ASN A 262 8.50 -11.72 -24.25
N LEU A 263 7.22 -12.12 -24.19
CA LEU A 263 6.16 -11.38 -24.87
C LEU A 263 6.00 -9.97 -24.30
N ILE A 264 6.02 -9.80 -22.98
CA ILE A 264 5.97 -8.49 -22.33
C ILE A 264 7.18 -7.63 -22.75
N LYS A 265 8.39 -8.21 -22.76
CA LYS A 265 9.61 -7.51 -23.21
C LYS A 265 9.51 -7.06 -24.67
N ALA A 266 9.02 -7.93 -25.56
CA ALA A 266 8.83 -7.60 -26.97
C ALA A 266 7.78 -6.50 -27.17
N LEU A 267 6.71 -6.48 -26.38
CA LEU A 267 5.71 -5.40 -26.44
C LEU A 267 6.26 -4.05 -25.95
N PHE A 268 7.24 -4.06 -25.05
CA PHE A 268 7.98 -2.88 -24.59
C PHE A 268 9.24 -2.55 -25.44
N ASP A 269 9.41 -3.20 -26.59
CA ASP A 269 10.52 -2.95 -27.49
C ASP A 269 10.66 -1.45 -27.83
N SER A 270 11.89 -0.97 -27.96
CA SER A 270 12.16 0.46 -28.14
C SER A 270 11.85 0.99 -29.55
N GLU A 271 11.86 0.13 -30.58
CA GLU A 271 11.63 0.54 -31.96
C GLU A 271 10.26 0.09 -32.49
N HIS A 272 9.81 -1.08 -32.07
CA HIS A 272 8.59 -1.73 -32.57
C HIS A 272 7.49 -1.84 -31.51
N GLY A 273 7.82 -1.62 -30.25
CA GLY A 273 6.91 -1.65 -29.12
C GLY A 273 6.38 -0.27 -28.74
N LYS A 274 5.82 -0.18 -27.54
CA LYS A 274 5.31 1.07 -26.94
C LYS A 274 5.78 1.16 -25.50
N ASP A 275 5.70 2.36 -24.92
CA ASP A 275 5.99 2.57 -23.49
C ASP A 275 4.84 2.12 -22.59
N TYR A 276 3.67 1.86 -23.18
CA TYR A 276 2.49 1.32 -22.51
C TYR A 276 1.68 0.41 -23.44
N PHE A 277 1.02 -0.58 -22.86
CA PHE A 277 0.05 -1.43 -23.56
C PHE A 277 -1.01 -1.96 -22.57
N SER A 278 -2.11 -2.49 -23.10
CA SER A 278 -3.19 -3.09 -22.32
C SER A 278 -2.99 -4.58 -22.07
N ILE A 279 -3.58 -5.14 -21.02
CA ILE A 279 -3.64 -6.60 -20.83
C ILE A 279 -4.27 -7.31 -22.05
N GLY A 280 -5.18 -6.63 -22.76
CA GLY A 280 -5.76 -7.11 -24.01
C GLY A 280 -4.73 -7.25 -25.14
N GLU A 281 -3.80 -6.31 -25.27
CA GLU A 281 -2.69 -6.40 -26.24
C GLU A 281 -1.72 -7.54 -25.88
N LEU A 282 -1.45 -7.78 -24.59
CA LEU A 282 -0.67 -8.95 -24.16
C LEU A 282 -1.39 -10.27 -24.47
N MET A 283 -2.70 -10.33 -24.20
CA MET A 283 -3.53 -11.48 -24.53
C MET A 283 -3.53 -11.75 -26.04
N GLU A 284 -3.65 -10.70 -26.86
CA GLU A 284 -3.58 -10.83 -28.31
C GLU A 284 -2.21 -11.34 -28.78
N ALA A 285 -1.12 -10.85 -28.19
CA ALA A 285 0.23 -11.34 -28.48
C ALA A 285 0.39 -12.83 -28.13
N ALA A 286 -0.10 -13.25 -26.95
CA ALA A 286 -0.09 -14.65 -26.54
C ALA A 286 -0.95 -15.54 -27.47
N GLN A 287 -2.13 -15.06 -27.89
CA GLN A 287 -3.00 -15.78 -28.83
C GLN A 287 -2.37 -15.90 -30.21
N LYS A 288 -1.70 -14.86 -30.72
CA LYS A 288 -0.94 -14.93 -31.98
C LYS A 288 0.20 -15.92 -31.87
N PHE A 289 0.96 -15.86 -30.78
CA PHE A 289 2.05 -16.79 -30.50
C PHE A 289 1.57 -18.24 -30.53
N GLN A 290 0.48 -18.57 -29.83
CA GLN A 290 -0.10 -19.90 -29.88
C GLN A 290 -0.63 -20.28 -31.28
N LYS A 291 -1.44 -19.39 -31.89
CA LYS A 291 -2.16 -19.69 -33.13
C LYS A 291 -1.23 -19.93 -34.31
N PHE A 292 -0.19 -19.10 -34.45
CA PHE A 292 0.77 -19.20 -35.55
C PHE A 292 1.94 -20.09 -35.18
N GLY A 293 2.38 -20.11 -33.91
CA GLY A 293 3.48 -20.97 -33.47
C GLY A 293 3.20 -22.46 -33.66
N LYS A 294 1.95 -22.92 -33.46
CA LYS A 294 1.59 -24.33 -33.73
C LYS A 294 1.66 -24.74 -35.21
N GLN A 295 1.82 -23.78 -36.11
CA GLN A 295 1.93 -23.99 -37.56
C GLN A 295 3.37 -23.98 -38.05
N VAL A 296 4.33 -23.70 -37.15
CA VAL A 296 5.76 -23.68 -37.47
C VAL A 296 6.31 -25.09 -37.31
N GLU A 297 6.80 -25.67 -38.40
CA GLU A 297 7.54 -26.94 -38.38
C GLU A 297 9.05 -26.71 -38.47
N ASP A 298 9.47 -25.62 -39.16
CA ASP A 298 10.86 -25.27 -39.39
C ASP A 298 10.99 -23.74 -39.43
N LEU A 299 11.82 -23.16 -38.55
CA LEU A 299 11.94 -21.70 -38.40
C LEU A 299 12.36 -21.00 -39.71
N ASP A 300 13.25 -21.62 -40.48
CA ASP A 300 13.80 -21.03 -41.70
C ASP A 300 12.80 -21.12 -42.85
N LYS A 301 12.10 -22.27 -42.97
CA LYS A 301 11.11 -22.47 -44.04
C LYS A 301 9.79 -21.74 -43.78
N ASP A 302 9.40 -21.63 -42.51
CA ASP A 302 8.14 -21.03 -42.08
C ASP A 302 8.31 -19.60 -41.55
N TYR A 303 9.35 -18.89 -41.99
CA TYR A 303 9.72 -17.55 -41.50
C TYR A 303 8.54 -16.55 -41.49
N GLU A 304 7.69 -16.56 -42.52
CA GLU A 304 6.50 -15.70 -42.58
C GLU A 304 5.45 -16.03 -41.51
N THR A 305 5.41 -17.28 -41.04
CA THR A 305 4.55 -17.72 -39.93
C THR A 305 5.17 -17.33 -38.59
N VAL A 306 6.49 -17.46 -38.45
CA VAL A 306 7.26 -17.01 -37.27
C VAL A 306 7.05 -15.51 -37.04
N LEU A 307 7.14 -14.69 -38.10
CA LEU A 307 6.88 -13.24 -38.05
C LEU A 307 5.45 -12.87 -37.63
N LYS A 308 4.48 -13.78 -37.78
CA LYS A 308 3.10 -13.60 -37.29
C LYS A 308 2.93 -14.07 -35.86
N ALA A 309 3.73 -15.04 -35.41
CA ALA A 309 3.68 -15.61 -34.08
C ALA A 309 4.34 -14.68 -33.05
N ILE A 310 5.50 -14.12 -33.37
CA ILE A 310 6.34 -13.37 -32.43
C ILE A 310 6.18 -11.85 -32.68
N PRO A 311 5.92 -11.03 -31.64
CA PRO A 311 5.96 -9.58 -31.77
C PRO A 311 7.34 -9.10 -32.21
N ARG A 312 7.40 -8.12 -33.12
CA ARG A 312 8.68 -7.58 -33.60
C ARG A 312 9.45 -6.94 -32.46
N THR A 313 10.74 -7.25 -32.37
CA THR A 313 11.65 -6.65 -31.39
C THR A 313 13.06 -6.59 -31.97
N VAL A 314 13.81 -5.55 -31.59
CA VAL A 314 15.24 -5.42 -31.90
C VAL A 314 16.11 -6.20 -30.91
N ASP A 315 15.54 -6.65 -29.80
CA ASP A 315 16.21 -7.51 -28.83
C ASP A 315 16.34 -8.93 -29.39
N THR A 316 17.53 -9.26 -29.86
CA THR A 316 17.84 -10.57 -30.43
C THR A 316 17.76 -11.71 -29.41
N GLN A 317 17.93 -11.43 -28.11
CA GLN A 317 17.77 -12.43 -27.06
C GLN A 317 16.30 -12.77 -26.87
N VAL A 318 15.43 -11.76 -26.82
CA VAL A 318 13.97 -11.96 -26.72
C VAL A 318 13.46 -12.76 -27.91
N THR A 319 13.88 -12.40 -29.13
CA THR A 319 13.52 -13.15 -30.35
C THR A 319 13.99 -14.59 -30.27
N SER A 320 15.27 -14.83 -29.96
CA SER A 320 15.83 -16.19 -29.89
C SER A 320 15.15 -17.07 -28.83
N ILE A 321 14.81 -16.51 -27.66
CA ILE A 321 14.07 -17.26 -26.64
C ILE A 321 12.68 -17.63 -27.16
N LEU A 322 11.93 -16.68 -27.73
CA LEU A 322 10.59 -16.95 -28.26
C LEU A 322 10.61 -17.97 -29.42
N GLU A 323 11.58 -17.88 -30.32
CA GLU A 323 11.78 -18.85 -31.41
C GLU A 323 12.09 -20.26 -30.87
N SER A 324 12.93 -20.38 -29.84
CA SER A 324 13.24 -21.68 -29.22
C SER A 324 12.01 -22.40 -28.64
N HIS A 325 10.97 -21.64 -28.29
CA HIS A 325 9.70 -22.22 -27.86
C HIS A 325 8.86 -22.74 -29.03
N LEU A 326 9.01 -22.19 -30.23
CA LEU A 326 8.32 -22.65 -31.45
C LEU A 326 8.86 -23.98 -31.96
N GLU A 327 10.15 -24.27 -31.74
CA GLU A 327 10.80 -25.52 -32.16
C GLU A 327 10.42 -26.73 -31.27
N LYS A 328 9.67 -26.51 -30.18
CA LYS A 328 9.25 -27.60 -29.29
C LYS A 328 8.24 -28.51 -30.00
N ASP A 329 8.20 -29.78 -29.58
CA ASP A 329 7.18 -30.72 -30.03
C ASP A 329 5.77 -30.13 -29.88
N ALA A 330 4.92 -30.32 -30.89
CA ALA A 330 3.60 -29.66 -30.97
C ALA A 330 2.74 -29.90 -29.72
N ARG A 331 2.81 -31.07 -29.07
CA ARG A 331 2.07 -31.30 -27.82
C ARG A 331 2.65 -30.51 -26.65
N GLN A 332 3.97 -30.43 -26.56
CA GLN A 332 4.65 -29.67 -25.51
C GLN A 332 4.44 -28.16 -25.69
N PHE A 333 4.44 -27.68 -26.94
CA PHE A 333 4.11 -26.30 -27.30
C PHE A 333 2.67 -25.95 -26.90
N MET A 334 1.69 -26.79 -27.27
CA MET A 334 0.28 -26.57 -26.94
C MET A 334 0.04 -26.59 -25.42
N ASN A 335 0.56 -27.59 -24.69
CA ASN A 335 0.41 -27.65 -23.23
C ASN A 335 0.96 -26.40 -22.53
N THR A 336 2.06 -25.84 -23.05
CA THR A 336 2.67 -24.65 -22.46
C THR A 336 1.89 -23.38 -22.79
N THR A 337 1.48 -23.22 -24.05
CA THR A 337 0.75 -22.03 -24.49
C THR A 337 -0.68 -21.99 -23.96
N ASP A 338 -1.30 -23.14 -23.72
CA ASP A 338 -2.57 -23.21 -22.99
C ASP A 338 -2.42 -22.70 -21.55
N ALA A 339 -1.30 -22.98 -20.88
CA ALA A 339 -1.02 -22.44 -19.55
C ALA A 339 -0.72 -20.93 -19.55
N VAL A 340 -0.32 -20.35 -20.70
CA VAL A 340 -0.16 -18.89 -20.86
C VAL A 340 -1.52 -18.20 -21.00
N LEU A 341 -2.51 -18.86 -21.59
CA LEU A 341 -3.83 -18.31 -21.89
C LEU A 341 -4.88 -18.53 -20.78
N ASN A 342 -4.65 -19.49 -19.87
CA ASN A 342 -5.54 -19.80 -18.73
C ASN A 342 -5.20 -18.99 -17.50
#